data_AF-A0A0S8IK77-F1
#
_entry.id   AF-A0A0S8IK77-F1
#
_cell.length_a   1.000
_cell.length_b   1.000
_cell.length_c   1.000
_cell.angle_alpha   90.00
_cell.angle_beta   90.00
_cell.angle_gamma   90.00
#
_symmetry.space_group_name_H-M   'P 1'
#
loop_
_entity.id
_entity.type
_entity.pdbx_description
1 polymer ?
#
loop_
_entity_poly.entity_id
_entity_poly.type
_entity_poly.pdbx_seq_one_letter_code
_entity_poly.pdbx_strand_id
1 'polypeptide(L)'
;MQAFFLESQWRMIYQNLANYPQGAGNCIGGTMFEWTDELWKHNEYDPAGWSVHDTGAGWSNSSYYFDIRAPKNMNMNEEWFGIVALSQELEDGLNKRAPRKAYYVLREFWKKPVLNKKKTKR
;
A
#
# COMPACT_ATOMS: atom_id res chain seq x y z
N MET A 1 6.02 -6.96 1.96
CA MET A 1 5.00 -7.04 3.04
C MET A 1 3.70 -6.34 2.66
N GLN A 2 3.76 -5.16 2.04
CA GLN A 2 2.62 -4.39 1.50
C GLN A 2 1.50 -5.24 0.86
N ALA A 3 1.84 -6.10 -0.12
CA ALA A 3 0.88 -6.97 -0.81
C ALA A 3 0.04 -7.85 0.13
N PHE A 4 0.68 -8.42 1.16
CA PHE A 4 0.01 -9.29 2.14
C PHE A 4 -1.03 -8.53 2.96
N PHE A 5 -0.66 -7.34 3.44
CA PHE A 5 -1.57 -6.50 4.22
C PHE A 5 -2.73 -6.01 3.38
N LEU A 6 -2.46 -5.47 2.19
CA LEU A 6 -3.51 -4.98 1.30
C LEU A 6 -4.50 -6.09 0.92
N GLU A 7 -4.01 -7.27 0.52
CA GLU A 7 -4.89 -8.40 0.21
C GLU A 7 -5.73 -8.82 1.42
N SER A 8 -5.15 -8.79 2.63
CA SER A 8 -5.86 -9.12 3.87
C SER A 8 -6.94 -8.09 4.21
N GLN A 9 -6.65 -6.79 4.04
CA GLN A 9 -7.62 -5.71 4.24
C GLN A 9 -8.77 -5.80 3.23
N TRP A 10 -8.46 -6.02 1.95
CA TRP A 10 -9.47 -6.22 0.92
C TRP A 10 -10.35 -7.45 1.18
N ARG A 11 -9.75 -8.54 1.66
CA ARG A 11 -10.51 -9.72 2.08
C ARG A 11 -11.49 -9.39 3.22
N MET A 12 -11.06 -8.61 4.21
CA MET A 12 -11.93 -8.15 5.30
C MET A 12 -13.06 -7.24 4.80
N ILE A 13 -12.77 -6.33 3.86
CA ILE A 13 -13.79 -5.50 3.19
C ILE A 13 -14.83 -6.39 2.53
N TYR A 14 -14.42 -7.33 1.68
CA TYR A 14 -15.34 -8.23 0.98
C TYR A 14 -16.17 -9.09 1.94
N GLN A 15 -15.57 -9.56 3.04
CA GLN A 15 -16.26 -10.33 4.07
C GLN A 15 -17.31 -9.51 4.84
N ASN A 16 -17.27 -8.18 4.80
CA ASN A 16 -18.21 -7.32 5.52
C ASN A 16 -19.13 -6.52 4.59
N LEU A 17 -19.06 -6.74 3.27
CA LEU A 17 -19.93 -6.06 2.31
C LEU A 17 -21.40 -6.27 2.66
N ALA A 18 -22.23 -5.25 2.42
CA ALA A 18 -23.66 -5.27 2.73
C ALA A 18 -24.45 -6.42 2.09
N ASN A 19 -23.94 -6.97 1.00
CA ASN A 19 -24.52 -8.10 0.29
C ASN A 19 -23.85 -9.45 0.59
N TYR A 20 -22.90 -9.52 1.53
CA TYR A 20 -22.21 -10.76 1.89
C TYR A 20 -22.78 -11.36 3.19
N PRO A 21 -23.25 -12.62 3.19
CA PRO A 21 -24.11 -13.16 4.25
C PRO A 21 -23.40 -13.54 5.57
N GLN A 22 -22.07 -13.56 5.63
CA GLN A 22 -21.34 -14.07 6.81
C GLN A 22 -20.78 -12.96 7.74
N GLY A 23 -20.60 -11.73 7.24
CA GLY A 23 -20.04 -10.64 8.03
C GLY A 23 -21.11 -9.71 8.61
N ALA A 24 -20.67 -8.55 9.11
CA ALA A 24 -21.57 -7.55 9.69
C ALA A 24 -22.53 -6.91 8.66
N GLY A 25 -22.22 -7.00 7.36
CA GLY A 25 -23.10 -6.49 6.29
C GLY A 25 -23.26 -4.97 6.29
N ASN A 26 -22.28 -4.23 6.80
CA ASN A 26 -22.33 -2.76 6.89
C ASN A 26 -21.24 -2.05 6.08
N CYS A 27 -20.46 -2.79 5.28
CA CYS A 27 -19.45 -2.23 4.39
C CYS A 27 -20.01 -2.03 2.98
N ILE A 28 -19.72 -0.89 2.36
CA ILE A 28 -20.08 -0.61 0.96
C ILE A 28 -18.90 -0.81 -0.01
N GLY A 29 -17.69 -0.97 0.52
CA GLY A 29 -16.46 -1.07 -0.26
C GLY A 29 -15.27 -0.47 0.49
N GLY A 30 -14.20 -0.18 -0.24
CA GLY A 30 -13.01 0.46 0.31
C GLY A 30 -12.29 1.30 -0.73
N THR A 31 -11.49 2.22 -0.24
CA THR A 31 -10.54 3.02 -1.03
C THR A 31 -9.14 2.69 -0.51
N MET A 32 -8.16 2.75 -1.40
CA MET A 32 -6.78 2.43 -1.06
C MET A 32 -5.93 3.68 -1.24
N PHE A 33 -5.30 4.09 -0.16
CA PHE A 33 -4.18 5.00 -0.15
C PHE A 33 -2.89 4.17 -0.33
N GLU A 34 -2.14 4.29 -1.43
CA GLU A 34 -2.40 5.11 -2.61
C GLU A 34 -1.96 4.42 -3.89
N TRP A 35 -2.32 4.99 -5.04
CA TRP A 35 -2.05 4.37 -6.34
C TRP A 35 -0.57 4.46 -6.72
N THR A 36 -0.04 5.68 -6.76
CA THR A 36 1.36 5.99 -7.07
C THR A 36 2.06 6.51 -5.84
N ASP A 37 3.38 6.32 -5.77
CA ASP A 37 4.19 7.03 -4.78
C ASP A 37 4.00 8.55 -4.90
N GLU A 38 3.94 9.22 -3.75
CA GLU A 38 3.81 10.68 -3.64
C GLU A 38 5.09 11.35 -3.12
N LEU A 39 5.10 12.69 -3.13
CA LEU A 39 6.21 13.54 -2.70
C LEU A 39 5.91 14.20 -1.35
N TRP A 40 5.35 13.46 -0.40
CA TRP A 40 5.05 13.98 0.94
C TRP A 40 6.34 14.23 1.74
N LYS A 41 6.77 15.49 1.75
CA LYS A 41 8.05 15.91 2.34
C LYS A 41 7.97 16.02 3.85
N HIS A 42 8.97 15.45 4.53
CA HIS A 42 9.17 15.62 5.97
C HIS A 42 9.67 17.04 6.35
N ASN A 43 10.24 17.78 5.38
CA ASN A 43 10.63 19.17 5.52
C ASN A 43 10.17 19.95 4.28
N GLU A 44 8.96 20.50 4.35
CA GLU A 44 8.35 21.27 3.26
C GLU A 44 9.08 22.61 2.97
N TYR A 45 9.93 23.08 3.89
CA TYR A 45 10.65 24.35 3.77
C TYR A 45 12.02 24.24 3.10
N ASP A 46 12.38 23.07 2.54
CA ASP A 46 13.61 22.87 1.78
C ASP A 46 13.34 22.73 0.27
N PRO A 47 13.43 23.83 -0.51
CA PRO A 47 13.20 23.81 -1.94
C PRO A 47 14.15 22.89 -2.70
N ALA A 48 15.35 22.63 -2.18
CA ALA A 48 16.31 21.73 -2.83
C ALA A 48 15.83 20.27 -2.77
N GLY A 49 15.01 19.92 -1.78
CA GLY A 49 14.44 18.58 -1.60
C GLY A 49 13.15 18.32 -2.40
N TRP A 50 12.46 19.34 -2.90
CA TRP A 50 11.13 19.19 -3.52
C TRP A 50 11.11 18.28 -4.75
N SER A 51 12.21 18.23 -5.51
CA SER A 51 12.34 17.38 -6.70
C SER A 51 12.99 16.03 -6.44
N VAL A 52 13.46 15.77 -5.22
CA VAL A 52 14.11 14.51 -4.83
C VAL A 52 13.03 13.55 -4.34
N HIS A 53 13.20 12.24 -4.48
CA HIS A 53 12.30 11.25 -3.86
C HIS A 53 13.06 10.64 -2.68
N ASP A 54 12.70 11.05 -1.46
CA ASP A 54 13.53 10.79 -0.28
C ASP A 54 13.39 9.34 0.17
N THR A 55 14.50 8.62 0.33
CA THR A 55 14.46 7.22 0.80
C THR A 55 14.54 7.09 2.33
N GLY A 56 14.83 8.19 3.03
CA GLY A 56 14.97 8.22 4.48
C GLY A 56 13.61 8.26 5.20
N ALA A 57 13.53 7.63 6.37
CA ALA A 57 12.37 7.76 7.24
C ALA A 57 12.43 9.08 8.03
N GLY A 58 11.30 9.78 8.13
CA GLY A 58 11.16 11.07 8.81
C GLY A 58 10.73 10.95 10.28
N TRP A 59 10.07 9.86 10.67
CA TRP A 59 9.59 9.65 12.03
C TRP A 59 9.35 8.17 12.38
N SER A 60 8.88 7.91 13.60
CA SER A 60 8.68 6.57 14.18
C SER A 60 7.21 6.29 14.48
N ASN A 61 6.71 5.12 14.08
CA ASN A 61 5.34 4.67 14.36
C ASN A 61 5.27 3.19 14.76
N SER A 62 4.92 2.94 16.02
CA SER A 62 4.83 1.60 16.60
C SER A 62 3.69 0.74 16.05
N SER A 63 2.71 1.33 15.37
CA SER A 63 1.60 0.59 14.75
C SER A 63 2.07 -0.27 13.57
N TYR A 64 3.16 0.13 12.90
CA TYR A 64 3.85 -0.67 11.89
C TYR A 64 4.85 -1.61 12.57
N TYR A 65 4.31 -2.56 13.32
CA TYR A 65 5.03 -3.44 14.26
C TYR A 65 6.15 -4.28 13.63
N PHE A 66 6.13 -4.50 12.31
CA PHE A 66 7.24 -5.14 11.61
C PHE A 66 8.37 -4.16 11.30
N ASP A 67 8.02 -2.96 10.80
CA ASP A 67 8.98 -1.99 10.26
C ASP A 67 9.63 -1.14 11.36
N ILE A 68 9.00 -1.04 12.54
CA ILE A 68 9.51 -0.31 13.72
C ILE A 68 10.90 -0.77 14.19
N ARG A 69 11.37 -1.94 13.72
CA ARG A 69 12.71 -2.48 13.99
C ARG A 69 13.82 -1.82 13.17
N ALA A 70 13.48 -0.88 12.29
CA ALA A 70 14.46 -0.07 11.58
C ALA A 70 15.43 0.64 12.56
N PRO A 71 16.65 1.00 12.12
CA PRO A 71 17.60 1.73 12.96
C PRO A 71 16.96 2.97 13.60
N LYS A 72 17.19 3.15 14.91
CA LYS A 72 16.61 4.24 15.72
C LYS A 72 15.06 4.27 15.73
N ASN A 73 14.42 3.16 15.38
CA ASN A 73 12.96 3.04 15.21
C ASN A 73 12.39 3.96 14.12
N MET A 74 13.23 4.43 13.18
CA MET A 74 12.81 5.33 12.09
C MET A 74 12.22 4.51 10.95
N ASN A 75 10.91 4.33 10.95
CA ASN A 75 10.21 3.39 10.06
C ASN A 75 9.13 4.05 9.18
N MET A 76 8.89 5.34 9.34
CA MET A 76 7.91 6.06 8.54
C MET A 76 8.58 6.88 7.45
N ASN A 77 8.32 6.50 6.21
CA ASN A 77 8.60 7.30 5.03
C ASN A 77 7.32 7.42 4.22
N GLU A 78 6.81 8.64 4.11
CA GLU A 78 5.49 8.92 3.56
C GLU A 78 5.50 9.06 2.04
N GLU A 79 6.67 8.98 1.40
CA GLU A 79 6.81 9.11 -0.05
C GLU A 79 6.65 7.77 -0.80
N TRP A 80 6.56 6.64 -0.09
CA TRP A 80 6.66 5.30 -0.71
C TRP A 80 5.47 4.37 -0.44
N PHE A 81 4.27 4.92 -0.21
CA PHE A 81 3.07 4.11 0.07
C PHE A 81 2.41 3.51 -1.18
N GLY A 82 2.70 4.04 -2.37
CA GLY A 82 2.08 3.64 -3.62
C GLY A 82 2.18 2.15 -3.94
N ILE A 83 1.19 1.61 -4.65
CA ILE A 83 1.32 0.26 -5.25
C ILE A 83 1.97 0.29 -6.63
N VAL A 84 2.20 1.49 -7.18
CA VAL A 84 2.91 1.76 -8.43
C VAL A 84 4.04 2.75 -8.16
N ALA A 85 5.27 2.36 -8.49
CA ALA A 85 6.41 3.27 -8.40
C ALA A 85 6.50 4.17 -9.64
N LEU A 86 7.03 5.38 -9.46
CA LEU A 86 7.38 6.30 -10.53
C LEU A 86 8.86 6.14 -10.87
N SER A 87 9.16 5.75 -12.10
CA SER A 87 10.53 5.65 -12.60
C SER A 87 11.07 7.02 -12.99
N GLN A 88 12.38 7.19 -12.92
CA GLN A 88 13.07 8.33 -13.54
C GLN A 88 13.06 8.25 -15.08
N GLU A 89 12.87 7.05 -15.64
CA GLU A 89 12.67 6.87 -17.08
C GLU A 89 11.35 7.52 -17.52
N LEU A 90 11.36 8.17 -18.68
CA LEU A 90 10.17 8.74 -19.30
C LEU A 90 9.61 7.80 -20.37
N GLU A 91 8.29 7.72 -20.43
CA GLU A 91 7.50 7.08 -21.47
C GLU A 91 6.48 8.12 -21.94
N ASP A 92 6.55 8.52 -23.21
CA ASP A 92 5.74 9.60 -23.80
C ASP A 92 5.76 10.92 -23.00
N GLY A 93 6.93 11.27 -22.47
CA GLY A 93 7.13 12.50 -21.70
C GLY A 93 6.63 12.45 -20.25
N LEU A 94 6.20 11.29 -19.75
CA LEU A 94 5.76 11.09 -18.37
C LEU A 94 6.62 10.04 -17.68
N ASN A 95 6.79 10.14 -16.35
CA ASN A 95 7.47 9.10 -15.57
C ASN A 95 6.84 7.73 -15.81
N LYS A 96 7.66 6.77 -16.25
CA LYS A 96 7.23 5.40 -16.50
C LYS A 96 6.72 4.77 -15.20
N ARG A 97 5.57 4.10 -15.29
CA ARG A 97 4.91 3.49 -14.14
C ARG A 97 5.45 2.08 -13.96
N ALA A 98 5.88 1.77 -12.75
CA ALA A 98 6.41 0.46 -12.37
C ALA A 98 5.52 -0.17 -11.30
N PRO A 99 4.48 -0.96 -11.68
CA PRO A 99 3.61 -1.60 -10.71
C PRO A 99 4.38 -2.55 -9.79
N ARG A 100 4.17 -2.41 -8.47
CA ARG A 100 4.80 -3.25 -7.45
C ARG A 100 4.05 -4.59 -7.33
N LYS A 101 4.64 -5.53 -6.59
CA LYS A 101 4.01 -6.83 -6.30
C LYS A 101 2.57 -6.69 -5.77
N ALA A 102 2.31 -5.67 -4.94
CA ALA A 102 0.98 -5.41 -4.39
C ALA A 102 -0.07 -5.16 -5.47
N TYR A 103 0.26 -4.41 -6.52
CA TYR A 103 -0.64 -4.17 -7.66
C TYR A 103 -1.09 -5.48 -8.29
N TYR A 104 -0.15 -6.38 -8.62
CA TYR A 104 -0.49 -7.64 -9.27
C TYR A 104 -1.32 -8.55 -8.37
N VAL A 105 -1.00 -8.61 -7.07
CA VAL A 105 -1.76 -9.39 -6.09
C VAL A 105 -3.20 -8.87 -5.99
N LEU A 106 -3.39 -7.56 -5.85
CA LEU A 106 -4.73 -6.96 -5.78
C LEU A 106 -5.50 -7.13 -7.08
N ARG A 107 -4.85 -6.95 -8.23
CA ARG A 107 -5.46 -7.19 -9.54
C ARG A 107 -6.03 -8.61 -9.65
N GLU A 108 -5.25 -9.62 -9.29
CA GLU A 108 -5.72 -11.00 -9.35
C GLU A 108 -6.77 -11.31 -8.26
N PHE A 109 -6.63 -10.74 -7.07
CA PHE A 109 -7.62 -10.85 -6.02
C PHE A 109 -8.97 -10.27 -6.44
N TRP A 110 -9.01 -9.06 -7.02
CA TRP A 110 -10.27 -8.44 -7.47
C TRP A 110 -10.92 -9.17 -8.65
N LYS A 111 -10.14 -9.81 -9.54
CA LYS A 111 -10.69 -10.65 -10.61
C LYS A 111 -11.41 -11.88 -10.04
N LYS A 112 -10.84 -12.52 -9.01
CA LYS A 112 -11.36 -13.75 -8.41
C LYS A 112 -11.18 -13.72 -6.88
N PRO A 113 -12.05 -13.02 -6.14
CA PRO A 113 -11.92 -12.88 -4.69
C PRO A 113 -12.13 -14.22 -3.99
N VAL A 114 -11.03 -14.79 -3.48
CA VAL A 114 -11.11 -15.96 -2.59
C VAL A 114 -11.21 -15.40 -1.18
N LEU A 115 -12.33 -15.56 -0.48
CA LEU A 115 -12.52 -14.99 0.87
C LEU A 115 -12.08 -15.95 1.97
N ASN A 116 -12.48 -17.21 1.84
CA ASN A 116 -12.14 -18.26 2.78
C ASN A 116 -11.00 -19.10 2.22
N LYS A 117 -9.84 -19.13 2.89
CA LYS A 117 -8.80 -20.10 2.55
C LYS A 117 -9.36 -21.49 2.84
N LYS A 118 -9.39 -22.38 1.84
CA LYS A 118 -9.65 -23.81 2.08
C LYS A 118 -8.65 -24.26 3.14
N LYS A 119 -9.15 -24.82 4.25
CA LYS A 119 -8.28 -25.43 5.27
C LYS A 119 -7.47 -26.52 4.57
N THR A 120 -6.21 -26.25 4.26
CA THR A 120 -5.29 -27.30 3.86
C THR A 120 -5.14 -28.17 5.10
N LYS A 121 -5.70 -29.38 5.06
CA LYS A 121 -5.43 -30.39 6.09
C LYS A 121 -3.91 -30.58 6.10
N ARG A 122 -3.28 -30.13 7.17
CA ARG A 122 -1.92 -30.55 7.52
C ARG A 122 -2.01 -31.90 8.20
#